data_AF-A0A9W8WY86-F1
#
_entry.id   AF-A0A9W8WY86-F1
#
_cell.length_a   1.000
_cell.length_b   1.000
_cell.length_c   1.000
_cell.angle_alpha   90.00
_cell.angle_beta   90.00
_cell.angle_gamma   90.00
#
_symmetry.space_group_name_H-M   'P 1'
#
loop_
_entity.id
_entity.type
_entity.pdbx_description
1 polymer ?
#
loop_
_entity_poly.entity_id
_entity_poly.type
_entity_poly.pdbx_seq_one_letter_code
_entity_poly.pdbx_strand_id
1 'polypeptide(L)'
;MPSILSDEDKLTVKRTVPKSANKIHAVAVAKLYIAYPNRNNWTYTGLQGAAVLANDLVGNTFWIKLVDISSANRGVIWDQEIYDAFAYNQDRVFFHSFELEECQAGLSFADEKEAKTFKKKMDDREKNAHKNTRNKPFGAAAGSSGPVANGKSHGHGLLGGLFGHRHSSNPAPPQQSIIPPPATPHGSLC
;
A
#
# COMPACT_ATOMS: atom_id res chain seq x y z
N MET A 1 -10.17 -25.43 9.95
CA MET A 1 -11.49 -24.85 9.60
C MET A 1 -11.30 -24.06 8.31
N PRO A 2 -12.26 -24.15 7.37
CA PRO A 2 -12.23 -23.34 6.17
C PRO A 2 -12.39 -21.85 6.49
N SER A 3 -11.86 -21.00 5.61
CA SER A 3 -12.01 -19.54 5.62
C SER A 3 -13.49 -19.14 5.73
N ILE A 4 -13.80 -18.08 6.48
CA ILE A 4 -15.18 -17.58 6.59
C ILE A 4 -15.64 -16.79 5.37
N LEU A 5 -14.70 -16.29 4.55
CA LEU A 5 -15.00 -15.70 3.24
C LEU A 5 -15.61 -16.73 2.29
N SER A 6 -16.68 -16.34 1.61
CA SER A 6 -17.25 -17.12 0.50
C SER A 6 -16.29 -17.11 -0.70
N ASP A 7 -16.51 -18.01 -1.66
CA ASP A 7 -15.70 -18.02 -2.87
C ASP A 7 -15.92 -16.77 -3.73
N GLU A 8 -17.12 -16.20 -3.72
CA GLU A 8 -17.43 -14.92 -4.36
C GLU A 8 -16.66 -13.77 -3.70
N ASP A 9 -16.59 -13.73 -2.36
CA ASP A 9 -15.82 -12.71 -1.65
C ASP A 9 -14.33 -12.81 -1.98
N LYS A 10 -13.80 -14.05 -2.07
CA LYS A 10 -12.40 -14.28 -2.48
C LYS A 10 -12.14 -13.80 -3.90
N LEU A 11 -13.09 -13.97 -4.82
CA LEU A 11 -12.98 -13.46 -6.18
C LEU A 11 -13.02 -11.93 -6.19
N THR A 12 -13.92 -11.33 -5.43
CA THR A 12 -14.01 -9.87 -5.25
C THR A 12 -12.70 -9.29 -4.71
N VAL A 13 -12.12 -9.88 -3.67
CA VAL A 13 -10.82 -9.47 -3.13
C VAL A 13 -9.71 -9.58 -4.18
N LYS A 14 -9.65 -10.68 -4.94
CA LYS A 14 -8.62 -10.88 -5.98
C LYS A 14 -8.77 -9.91 -7.16
N ARG A 15 -10.00 -9.52 -7.51
CA ARG A 15 -10.28 -8.53 -8.55
C ARG A 15 -9.87 -7.13 -8.10
N THR A 16 -10.19 -6.78 -6.85
CA THR A 16 -9.90 -5.46 -6.26
C THR A 16 -8.43 -5.29 -5.89
N VAL A 17 -7.75 -6.35 -5.43
CA VAL A 17 -6.33 -6.37 -5.05
C VAL A 17 -5.61 -7.39 -5.95
N PRO A 18 -5.31 -7.03 -7.21
CA PRO A 18 -4.83 -7.98 -8.22
C PRO A 18 -3.41 -8.46 -7.91
N LYS A 19 -3.19 -9.77 -8.09
CA LYS A 19 -1.89 -10.42 -7.85
C LYS A 19 -0.75 -9.91 -8.73
N SER A 20 -1.06 -9.33 -9.89
CA SER A 20 -0.07 -8.75 -10.80
C SER A 20 0.64 -7.54 -10.17
N ALA A 21 -0.06 -6.78 -9.32
CA ALA A 21 0.47 -5.61 -8.65
C ALA A 21 0.66 -5.83 -7.14
N ASN A 22 0.12 -6.90 -6.55
CA ASN A 22 0.13 -7.11 -5.11
C ASN A 22 0.50 -8.54 -4.72
N LYS A 23 1.25 -8.70 -3.64
CA LYS A 23 1.34 -9.97 -2.91
C LYS A 23 0.43 -9.90 -1.69
N ILE A 24 -0.66 -10.67 -1.70
CA ILE A 24 -1.57 -10.78 -0.54
C ILE A 24 -0.96 -11.72 0.51
N HIS A 25 -0.83 -11.25 1.75
CA HIS A 25 -0.26 -12.00 2.87
C HIS A 25 -1.34 -12.60 3.79
N ALA A 26 -2.42 -11.85 4.01
CA ALA A 26 -3.56 -12.26 4.81
C ALA A 26 -4.83 -11.57 4.31
N VAL A 27 -5.97 -12.24 4.49
CA VAL A 27 -7.31 -11.67 4.30
C VAL A 27 -8.15 -12.13 5.49
N ALA A 28 -8.95 -11.24 6.06
CA ALA A 28 -9.87 -11.55 7.15
C ALA A 28 -11.07 -10.59 7.12
N VAL A 29 -12.27 -11.05 7.48
CA VAL A 29 -13.44 -10.16 7.57
C VAL A 29 -13.36 -9.31 8.83
N ALA A 30 -13.49 -7.98 8.70
CA ALA A 30 -13.37 -7.06 9.82
C ALA A 30 -14.26 -5.81 9.68
N LYS A 31 -14.57 -5.21 10.84
CA LYS A 31 -15.13 -3.86 10.99
C LYS A 31 -14.03 -2.88 11.39
N LEU A 32 -14.09 -1.66 10.87
CA LEU A 32 -13.16 -0.60 11.20
C LEU A 32 -13.73 0.32 12.29
N TYR A 33 -12.92 0.58 13.30
CA TYR A 33 -13.18 1.48 14.42
C TYR A 33 -12.09 2.55 14.48
N ILE A 34 -12.41 3.68 15.09
CA ILE A 34 -11.46 4.75 15.42
C ILE A 34 -11.67 5.24 16.86
N ALA A 35 -10.62 5.77 17.47
CA ALA A 35 -10.68 6.41 18.78
C ALA A 35 -10.60 7.95 18.64
N TYR A 36 -11.68 8.55 18.13
CA TYR A 36 -11.80 9.98 17.88
C TYR A 36 -13.25 10.47 18.04
N PRO A 37 -13.49 11.71 18.53
CA PRO A 37 -12.51 12.65 19.09
C PRO A 37 -12.00 12.25 20.48
N ASN A 38 -12.70 11.32 21.16
CA ASN A 38 -12.25 10.80 22.45
C ASN A 38 -11.36 9.56 22.25
N ARG A 39 -10.07 9.70 22.58
CA ARG A 39 -9.06 8.63 22.46
C ARG A 39 -9.32 7.41 23.36
N ASN A 40 -10.20 7.53 24.36
CA ASN A 40 -10.55 6.42 25.27
C ASN A 40 -11.75 5.60 24.79
N ASN A 41 -12.45 6.03 23.73
CA ASN A 41 -13.67 5.38 23.25
C ASN A 41 -13.53 4.99 21.78
N TRP A 42 -13.80 3.72 21.49
CA TRP A 42 -13.86 3.22 20.11
C TRP A 42 -15.22 3.50 19.48
N THR A 43 -15.20 4.17 18.33
CA THR A 43 -16.37 4.47 17.51
C THR A 43 -16.32 3.66 16.23
N TYR A 44 -17.40 2.95 15.91
CA TYR A 44 -17.52 2.25 14.63
C TYR A 44 -17.65 3.25 13.49
N THR A 45 -16.82 3.13 12.44
CA THR A 45 -16.82 4.08 11.32
C THR A 45 -17.96 3.87 10.33
N GLY A 46 -18.69 2.75 10.44
CA GLY A 46 -19.62 2.30 9.41
C GLY A 46 -18.97 1.44 8.32
N LEU A 47 -17.64 1.35 8.30
CA LEU A 47 -16.90 0.59 7.28
C LEU A 47 -16.61 -0.83 7.74
N GLN A 48 -16.92 -1.80 6.88
CA GLN A 48 -16.66 -3.22 7.10
C GLN A 48 -16.42 -3.93 5.78
N GLY A 49 -15.70 -5.05 5.82
CA GLY A 49 -15.41 -5.85 4.65
C GLY A 49 -14.25 -6.80 4.87
N ALA A 50 -13.56 -7.17 3.80
CA ALA A 50 -12.35 -7.97 3.87
C ALA A 50 -11.13 -7.08 4.10
N ALA A 51 -10.53 -7.13 5.29
CA ALA A 51 -9.23 -6.55 5.56
C ALA A 51 -8.15 -7.39 4.88
N VAL A 52 -7.31 -6.76 4.07
CA VAL A 52 -6.25 -7.36 3.26
C VAL A 52 -4.92 -6.76 3.68
N LEU A 53 -4.00 -7.60 4.16
CA LEU A 53 -2.60 -7.24 4.28
C LEU A 53 -1.91 -7.55 2.95
N ALA A 54 -1.47 -6.52 2.23
CA ALA A 54 -0.84 -6.66 0.93
C ALA A 54 0.52 -5.96 0.90
N ASN A 55 1.49 -6.57 0.23
CA ASN A 55 2.69 -5.88 -0.22
C ASN A 55 2.44 -5.42 -1.66
N ASP A 56 2.35 -4.11 -1.87
CA ASP A 56 2.26 -3.50 -3.18
C ASP A 56 3.61 -3.63 -3.90
N LEU A 57 3.59 -4.25 -5.08
CA LEU A 57 4.77 -4.52 -5.89
C LEU A 57 5.14 -3.34 -6.79
N VAL A 58 4.24 -2.37 -6.96
CA VAL A 58 4.48 -1.15 -7.73
C VAL A 58 5.18 -0.12 -6.83
N GLY A 59 4.53 0.27 -5.72
CA GLY A 59 5.08 1.18 -4.73
C GLY A 59 6.18 0.58 -3.86
N ASN A 60 6.28 -0.75 -3.82
CA ASN A 60 7.20 -1.52 -2.97
C ASN A 60 7.00 -1.15 -1.49
N THR A 61 5.75 -1.22 -1.03
CA THR A 61 5.33 -0.84 0.33
C THR A 61 4.16 -1.70 0.80
N PHE A 62 3.96 -1.82 2.11
CA PHE A 62 2.87 -2.60 2.68
C PHE A 62 1.62 -1.74 2.91
N TRP A 63 0.47 -2.36 2.76
CA TRP A 63 -0.83 -1.74 2.98
C TRP A 63 -1.74 -2.65 3.78
N ILE A 64 -2.56 -2.05 4.63
CA ILE A 64 -3.83 -2.61 5.09
C ILE A 64 -4.92 -2.01 4.20
N LYS A 65 -5.67 -2.84 3.48
CA LYS A 65 -6.80 -2.40 2.64
C LYS A 65 -8.08 -3.04 3.14
N LEU A 66 -9.17 -2.29 3.24
CA LEU A 66 -10.51 -2.80 3.52
C LEU A 66 -11.29 -2.85 2.22
N VAL A 67 -11.58 -4.05 1.74
CA VAL A 67 -12.32 -4.29 0.50
C VAL A 67 -13.80 -4.50 0.84
N ASP A 68 -14.67 -3.76 0.16
CA ASP A 68 -16.11 -3.98 0.24
C ASP A 68 -16.47 -5.29 -0.47
N ILE A 69 -16.95 -6.25 0.33
CA ILE A 69 -17.44 -7.55 -0.12
C ILE A 69 -18.98 -7.64 -0.06
N SER A 70 -19.66 -6.50 0.16
CA SER A 70 -21.12 -6.46 0.01
C SER A 70 -21.53 -6.48 -1.47
N SER A 71 -22.83 -6.63 -1.72
CA SER A 71 -23.40 -6.53 -3.07
C SER A 71 -23.13 -5.18 -3.76
N ALA A 72 -22.80 -4.13 -3.01
CA ALA A 72 -22.41 -2.84 -3.57
C ALA A 72 -21.03 -2.88 -4.24
N ASN A 73 -20.15 -3.81 -3.83
CA ASN A 73 -18.85 -4.08 -4.44
C ASN A 73 -18.07 -2.79 -4.81
N ARG A 74 -17.93 -1.89 -3.84
CA ARG A 74 -17.32 -0.56 -4.03
C ARG A 74 -15.78 -0.59 -4.18
N GLY A 75 -15.17 -1.77 -4.23
CA GLY A 75 -13.73 -1.93 -4.29
C GLY A 75 -13.06 -1.68 -2.94
N VAL A 76 -11.92 -0.99 -2.93
CA VAL A 76 -11.25 -0.59 -1.68
C VAL A 76 -11.99 0.61 -1.10
N ILE A 77 -12.58 0.43 0.08
CA ILE A 77 -13.37 1.47 0.79
C ILE A 77 -12.57 2.19 1.87
N TRP A 78 -11.40 1.66 2.23
CA TRP A 78 -10.44 2.30 3.12
C TRP A 78 -9.07 1.64 2.97
N ASP A 79 -7.98 2.38 3.09
CA ASP A 79 -6.64 1.81 3.23
C ASP A 79 -5.69 2.66 4.06
N GLN A 80 -4.65 2.00 4.58
CA GLN A 80 -3.57 2.59 5.36
C GLN A 80 -2.23 2.00 4.92
N GLU A 81 -1.29 2.88 4.56
CA GLU A 81 0.09 2.50 4.31
C GLU A 81 0.77 2.12 5.64
N ILE A 82 1.52 1.03 5.64
CA ILE A 82 2.30 0.60 6.79
C ILE A 82 3.68 1.25 6.70
N TYR A 83 3.92 2.22 7.57
CA TYR A 83 5.19 2.93 7.67
C TYR A 83 6.25 2.13 8.44
N ASP A 84 7.49 2.64 8.52
CA ASP A 84 8.56 1.99 9.29
C ASP A 84 8.26 1.99 10.79
N ALA A 85 8.64 0.94 11.50
CA ALA A 85 8.30 0.76 12.92
C ALA A 85 6.80 0.83 13.23
N PHE A 86 5.92 0.54 12.26
CA PHE A 86 4.47 0.49 12.45
C PHE A 86 4.07 -0.42 13.61
N ALA A 87 3.47 0.18 14.65
CA ALA A 87 2.99 -0.51 15.83
C ALA A 87 1.61 -1.12 15.56
N TYR A 88 1.51 -2.44 15.70
CA TYR A 88 0.27 -3.17 15.53
C TYR A 88 0.00 -4.05 16.75
N ASN A 89 -1.03 -3.69 17.51
CA ASN A 89 -1.34 -4.24 18.82
C ASN A 89 -2.50 -5.22 18.73
N GLN A 90 -2.41 -6.31 19.48
CA GLN A 90 -3.53 -7.23 19.68
C GLN A 90 -4.15 -6.95 21.05
N ASP A 91 -5.08 -5.99 21.12
CA ASP A 91 -5.71 -5.59 22.38
C ASP A 91 -6.66 -6.68 22.90
N ARG A 92 -7.33 -7.38 21.98
CA ARG A 92 -8.14 -8.57 22.22
C ARG A 92 -7.88 -9.60 21.11
N VAL A 93 -8.30 -10.85 21.33
CA VAL A 93 -8.16 -11.94 20.34
C VAL A 93 -8.83 -11.64 18.99
N PHE A 94 -9.88 -10.81 18.99
CA PHE A 94 -10.60 -10.38 17.80
C PHE A 94 -10.45 -8.88 17.50
N PHE A 95 -9.74 -8.11 18.34
CA PHE A 95 -9.64 -6.66 18.18
C PHE A 95 -8.19 -6.20 18.21
N HIS A 96 -7.72 -5.67 17.09
CA HIS A 96 -6.34 -5.18 16.94
C HIS A 96 -6.34 -3.69 16.66
N SER A 97 -5.40 -2.95 17.22
CA SER A 97 -5.26 -1.51 17.02
C SER A 97 -3.92 -1.12 16.40
N PHE A 98 -3.90 0.05 15.78
CA PHE A 98 -2.72 0.69 15.22
C PHE A 98 -2.94 2.20 15.13
N GLU A 99 -1.85 2.93 14.95
CA GLU A 99 -1.89 4.39 14.89
C GLU A 99 -2.13 4.88 13.47
N LEU A 100 -3.05 5.84 13.35
CA LEU A 100 -3.16 6.75 12.21
C LEU A 100 -2.43 8.06 12.56
N GLU A 101 -2.42 9.01 11.62
CA GLU A 101 -1.80 10.32 11.81
C GLU A 101 -2.43 11.12 12.97
N GLU A 102 -3.76 11.20 13.01
CA GLU A 102 -4.47 12.04 13.99
C GLU A 102 -5.10 11.26 15.17
N CYS A 103 -5.29 9.94 15.03
CA CYS A 103 -6.02 9.11 15.99
C CYS A 103 -5.59 7.64 15.95
N GLN A 104 -6.19 6.78 16.77
CA GLN A 104 -6.00 5.33 16.67
C GLN A 104 -7.11 4.69 15.85
N ALA A 105 -6.77 3.69 15.05
CA ALA A 105 -7.70 2.82 14.36
C ALA A 105 -7.70 1.41 14.97
N GLY A 106 -8.82 0.72 14.80
CA GLY A 106 -9.03 -0.63 15.31
C GLY A 106 -9.75 -1.51 14.30
N LEU A 107 -9.29 -2.73 14.13
CA LEU A 107 -9.96 -3.77 13.35
C LEU A 107 -10.60 -4.78 14.30
N SER A 108 -11.92 -4.88 14.24
CA SER A 108 -12.69 -5.94 14.89
C SER A 108 -12.95 -7.06 13.90
N PHE A 109 -12.24 -8.17 14.04
CA PHE A 109 -12.34 -9.34 13.16
C PHE A 109 -13.56 -10.20 13.49
N ALA A 110 -14.14 -10.83 12.45
CA ALA A 110 -15.29 -11.72 12.60
C ALA A 110 -14.90 -13.14 13.07
N ASP A 111 -13.65 -13.55 12.89
CA ASP A 111 -13.11 -14.84 13.33
C ASP A 111 -11.73 -14.66 14.02
N GLU A 112 -11.58 -15.24 15.21
CA GLU A 112 -10.36 -15.11 16.04
C GLU A 112 -9.14 -15.82 15.43
N LYS A 113 -9.34 -16.88 14.63
CA LYS A 113 -8.23 -17.61 13.99
C LYS A 113 -7.71 -16.84 12.79
N GLU A 114 -8.61 -16.21 12.03
CA GLU A 114 -8.24 -15.27 10.97
C GLU A 114 -7.54 -14.04 11.56
N ALA A 115 -8.03 -13.47 12.67
CA ALA A 115 -7.36 -12.40 13.40
C ALA A 115 -5.93 -12.81 13.80
N LYS A 116 -5.77 -13.95 14.48
CA LYS A 116 -4.46 -14.49 14.87
C LYS A 116 -3.53 -14.67 13.66
N THR A 117 -4.05 -15.16 12.55
CA THR A 117 -3.29 -15.34 11.30
C THR A 117 -2.87 -13.99 10.72
N PHE A 118 -3.76 -13.00 10.74
CA PHE A 118 -3.49 -11.64 10.30
C PHE A 118 -2.38 -11.00 11.12
N LYS A 119 -2.45 -11.09 12.46
CA LYS A 119 -1.40 -10.61 13.38
C LYS A 119 -0.06 -11.25 13.08
N LYS A 120 -0.01 -12.59 12.94
CA LYS A 120 1.22 -13.30 12.59
C LYS A 120 1.82 -12.82 11.27
N LYS A 121 0.99 -12.59 10.25
CA LYS A 121 1.43 -12.10 8.94
C LYS A 121 1.90 -10.65 9.00
N MET A 122 1.29 -9.82 9.84
CA MET A 122 1.73 -8.46 10.13
C MET A 122 3.11 -8.44 10.78
N ASP A 123 3.34 -9.30 11.78
CA ASP A 123 4.61 -9.35 12.52
C ASP A 123 5.75 -9.90 11.66
N ASP A 124 5.45 -10.89 10.81
CA ASP A 124 6.42 -11.48 9.89
C ASP A 124 6.47 -10.74 8.53
N ARG A 125 5.86 -9.55 8.39
CA ARG A 125 5.72 -8.85 7.10
C ARG A 125 7.07 -8.58 6.44
N GLU A 126 8.03 -8.04 7.18
CA GLU A 126 9.37 -7.67 6.66
C GLU A 126 10.14 -8.89 6.15
N LYS A 127 10.02 -10.03 6.85
CA LYS A 127 10.64 -11.29 6.46
C LYS A 127 10.04 -11.84 5.15
N ASN A 128 8.75 -11.58 4.93
CA ASN A 128 7.99 -12.10 3.79
C ASN A 128 7.83 -11.08 2.65
N ALA A 129 8.35 -9.88 2.82
CA ALA A 129 8.29 -8.79 1.88
C ALA A 129 8.94 -9.17 0.54
N HIS A 130 8.43 -8.58 -0.54
CA HIS A 130 9.06 -8.74 -1.85
C HIS A 130 10.48 -8.16 -1.82
N LYS A 131 11.39 -8.74 -2.61
CA LYS A 131 12.80 -8.33 -2.65
C LYS A 131 12.98 -6.81 -2.87
N ASN A 132 12.15 -6.22 -3.71
CA ASN A 132 12.22 -4.79 -4.01
C ASN A 132 11.75 -3.92 -2.83
N THR A 133 10.71 -4.35 -2.10
CA THR A 133 10.27 -3.71 -0.84
C THR A 133 11.38 -3.73 0.20
N ARG A 134 12.04 -4.87 0.39
CA ARG A 134 13.16 -5.01 1.34
C ARG A 134 14.38 -4.17 0.99
N ASN A 135 14.60 -3.94 -0.30
CA ASN A 135 15.76 -3.22 -0.82
C ASN A 135 15.52 -1.71 -0.95
N LYS A 136 14.33 -1.20 -0.63
CA LYS A 136 14.02 0.22 -0.68
C LYS A 136 14.39 0.84 0.68
N PRO A 137 15.51 1.59 0.80
CA PRO A 137 15.77 2.36 2.00
C PRO A 137 14.64 3.38 2.19
N PHE A 138 14.01 3.36 3.36
CA PHE A 138 12.92 4.27 3.72
C PHE A 138 13.38 5.73 3.52
N GLY A 139 12.57 6.56 2.86
CA GLY A 139 12.89 7.98 2.59
C GLY A 139 13.45 8.31 1.20
N ALA A 140 13.71 7.31 0.34
CA ALA A 140 13.96 7.58 -1.08
C ALA A 140 12.63 7.87 -1.78
N ALA A 141 12.24 9.14 -1.83
CA ALA A 141 11.14 9.62 -2.65
C ALA A 141 11.26 9.04 -4.08
N ALA A 142 10.14 8.59 -4.63
CA ALA A 142 10.02 8.22 -6.04
C ALA A 142 10.26 9.48 -6.89
N GLY A 143 11.52 9.75 -7.23
CA GLY A 143 11.89 10.99 -7.94
C GLY A 143 13.39 11.29 -8.05
N SER A 144 14.28 10.59 -7.35
CA SER A 144 15.72 10.76 -7.61
C SER A 144 16.24 9.66 -8.53
N SER A 145 16.17 9.90 -9.85
CA SER A 145 17.09 9.30 -10.79
C SER A 145 18.50 9.86 -10.52
N GLY A 146 19.14 9.35 -9.47
CA GLY A 146 20.57 9.53 -9.24
C GLY A 146 21.34 8.67 -10.24
N PRO A 147 22.44 9.16 -10.84
CA PRO A 147 23.12 8.43 -11.89
C PRO A 147 23.79 7.18 -11.31
N VAL A 148 23.61 6.07 -12.02
CA VAL A 148 24.25 4.79 -11.74
C VAL A 148 25.74 4.93 -12.07
N ALA A 149 26.57 5.19 -11.06
CA ALA A 149 28.02 5.14 -11.23
C ALA A 149 28.45 3.66 -11.24
N ASN A 150 28.53 3.05 -12.43
CA ASN A 150 29.17 1.76 -12.61
C ASN A 150 30.58 1.97 -13.20
N GLY A 151 31.59 1.60 -12.43
CA GLY A 151 32.99 1.72 -12.82
C GLY A 151 33.44 0.66 -13.82
N LYS A 152 34.51 1.05 -14.55
CA LYS A 152 35.44 0.27 -15.41
C LYS A 152 35.02 -0.06 -16.84
N SER A 153 35.63 0.64 -17.80
CA SER A 153 36.36 0.01 -18.90
C SER A 153 37.42 0.96 -19.50
N HIS A 154 38.59 0.38 -19.78
CA HIS A 154 39.71 0.99 -20.50
C HIS A 154 39.43 0.99 -22.02
N GLY A 155 39.95 1.98 -22.75
CA GLY A 155 40.05 1.91 -24.21
C GLY A 155 40.32 3.25 -24.90
N HIS A 156 41.57 3.47 -25.33
CA HIS A 156 41.99 4.54 -26.23
C HIS A 156 41.40 4.35 -27.64
N GLY A 157 41.00 5.45 -28.31
CA GLY A 157 40.64 5.46 -29.72
C GLY A 157 40.46 6.87 -30.26
N LEU A 158 41.36 7.27 -31.15
CA LEU A 158 41.47 8.57 -31.82
C LEU A 158 40.80 8.54 -33.22
N LEU A 159 40.37 9.72 -33.68
CA LEU A 159 40.08 10.17 -35.07
C LEU A 159 38.70 9.91 -35.71
N GLY A 160 38.05 11.02 -36.12
CA GLY A 160 37.59 11.18 -37.52
C GLY A 160 36.19 11.78 -37.79
N GLY A 161 36.16 13.00 -38.37
CA GLY A 161 35.09 13.52 -39.26
C GLY A 161 34.00 14.38 -38.61
N LEU A 162 34.01 15.72 -38.67
CA LEU A 162 33.61 16.65 -39.76
C LEU A 162 32.11 16.65 -40.13
N PHE A 163 31.58 17.89 -40.19
CA PHE A 163 30.29 18.39 -40.70
C PHE A 163 29.11 18.49 -39.73
N GLY A 164 28.52 19.70 -39.64
CA GLY A 164 27.14 19.88 -39.19
C GLY A 164 26.86 21.20 -38.47
N HIS A 165 26.12 22.10 -39.11
CA HIS A 165 25.85 23.48 -38.71
C HIS A 165 25.05 23.67 -37.41
N ARG A 166 25.38 24.78 -36.73
CA ARG A 166 24.56 25.43 -35.69
C ARG A 166 23.22 25.87 -36.28
N HIS A 167 22.12 25.40 -35.69
CA HIS A 167 20.85 26.13 -35.69
C HIS A 167 20.24 26.02 -34.30
N SER A 168 20.07 27.18 -33.67
CA SER A 168 19.34 27.36 -32.41
C SER A 168 17.87 27.56 -32.76
N SER A 169 17.03 26.57 -32.44
CA SER A 169 15.59 26.77 -32.29
C SER A 169 15.13 26.02 -31.04
N ASN A 170 14.60 26.80 -30.09
CA ASN A 170 14.07 26.34 -28.83
C ASN A 170 12.72 25.65 -29.10
N PRO A 171 12.51 24.37 -28.75
CA PRO A 171 11.18 23.79 -28.79
C PRO A 171 10.39 24.27 -27.56
N ALA A 172 9.18 24.75 -27.79
CA ALA A 172 8.23 25.06 -26.71
C ALA A 172 7.96 23.81 -25.86
N PRO A 173 7.83 23.93 -24.54
CA PRO A 173 7.48 22.79 -23.70
C PRO A 173 6.07 22.30 -24.04
N PRO A 174 5.81 20.98 -24.05
CA PRO A 174 4.46 20.47 -24.24
C PRO A 174 3.56 20.94 -23.09
N GLN A 175 2.36 21.37 -23.43
CA GLN A 175 1.33 21.75 -22.45
C GLN A 175 1.06 20.58 -21.52
N GLN A 176 1.43 20.74 -20.25
CA GLN A 176 1.05 19.81 -19.20
C GLN A 176 -0.47 19.87 -19.05
N SER A 177 -1.12 18.73 -19.26
CA SER A 177 -2.53 18.55 -18.96
C SER A 177 -2.76 18.90 -17.49
N ILE A 178 -3.41 20.05 -17.24
CA ILE A 178 -3.91 20.46 -15.92
C ILE A 178 -5.19 19.66 -15.68
N ILE A 179 -5.06 18.34 -15.57
CA ILE A 179 -6.08 17.54 -14.91
C ILE A 179 -5.49 17.29 -13.52
N PRO A 180 -5.99 17.95 -12.46
CA PRO A 180 -5.60 17.56 -11.12
C PRO A 180 -5.89 16.06 -10.97
N PRO A 181 -5.00 15.27 -10.34
CA PRO A 181 -5.35 13.90 -10.00
C PRO A 181 -6.68 13.95 -9.25
N PRO A 182 -7.61 13.01 -9.51
CA PRO A 182 -8.82 12.94 -8.71
C PRO A 182 -8.37 12.92 -7.26
N ALA A 183 -8.81 13.90 -6.47
CA ALA A 183 -8.61 13.89 -5.05
C ALA A 183 -9.17 12.56 -4.57
N THR A 184 -8.30 11.60 -4.25
CA THR A 184 -8.72 10.44 -3.50
C THR A 184 -9.23 11.02 -2.20
N PRO A 185 -10.54 10.92 -1.91
CA PRO A 185 -10.98 11.19 -0.57
C PRO A 185 -10.45 9.99 0.22
N HIS A 186 -9.20 10.06 0.67
CA HIS A 186 -8.93 9.59 2.01
C HIS A 186 -9.83 10.48 2.86
N GLY A 187 -11.11 10.09 2.98
CA GLY A 187 -12.02 10.74 3.88
C GLY A 187 -11.37 10.53 5.23
N SER A 188 -10.73 11.57 5.76
CA SER A 188 -10.04 11.46 7.02
C SER A 188 -11.06 10.93 8.01
N LEU A 189 -10.80 9.73 8.52
CA LEU A 189 -11.66 9.13 9.54
C LEU A 189 -11.60 9.97 10.83
N CYS A 190 -10.49 10.65 10.98
CA CYS A 190 -10.09 11.70 11.89
C CYS A 190 -9.47 12.73 10.94
#